data_AF-A0A6S7ITE5-F1
#
_entry.id   AF-A0A6S7ITE5-F1
#
_cell.length_a   1.000
_cell.length_b   1.000
_cell.length_c   1.000
_cell.angle_alpha   90.00
_cell.angle_beta   90.00
_cell.angle_gamma   90.00
#
_symmetry.space_group_name_H-M   'P 1'
#
loop_
_entity.id
_entity.type
_entity.pdbx_description
1 polymer ?
#
loop_
_entity_poly.entity_id
_entity_poly.type
_entity_poly.pdbx_seq_one_letter_code
_entity_poly.pdbx_strand_id
1 'polypeptide(L)'
;MIKSPISHFQFQQFDFSSYLAYKREGFVGREWFFMELDNIFETDRETAGVLITGEPGSGKSALMSQLICSPYSSLPIHQNIIGYHLCEYSEKGKRDGARFVRNLVDQIAARLSGYSEHVIKSEQMRMKLQDTLCQQDPTECFFTSILGPLRELKPPPDGLRYIVIDVLDECFESDKTSEIFQILSSKILHFPKWLKVILTSRNLTLVTEELPYIVRRKPLYANDDRNVKDISLYVSRFISQNSFFVDRLKTAMNFKSRTYDMKIFLDKVITRAEGNFLFVKMTLQYMNDTDGVVDTKSLPTSLFDLYSIFFKRQFGKGGFGPLRSLFEVLLSVCSPLQLNDVEEILRSEYEAEDVSQLIDQASCFLRFGRDGTVRIYHQSFAEWLVNQTGLIHINETRAHRSMANFLLHRIRERDMNVTFGEVIELFMHILAGNTLAIHGNAIDLFNISEMRESRTNQSILHHLAIKPKQFQPVLEFFLQKFRIVDMLDANKKTPAFYATSEGLAEICEASLTEEQT
;
A
#
# COMPACT_ATOMS: atom_id res chain seq x y z
N MET A 1 -1.70 -16.60 -15.07
CA MET A 1 -1.14 -17.00 -13.76
C MET A 1 -0.86 -18.49 -13.80
N ILE A 2 0.25 -18.93 -13.19
CA ILE A 2 0.51 -20.36 -12.98
C ILE A 2 -0.35 -20.77 -11.79
N LYS A 3 -1.26 -21.75 -11.98
CA LYS A 3 -2.10 -22.24 -10.89
C LYS A 3 -1.26 -23.12 -9.96
N SER A 4 -1.26 -22.79 -8.67
CA SER A 4 -0.49 -23.54 -7.69
C SER A 4 -1.04 -24.96 -7.49
N PRO A 5 -0.18 -26.00 -7.38
CA PRO A 5 -0.60 -27.37 -7.03
C PRO A 5 -1.35 -27.43 -5.69
N ILE A 6 -1.09 -26.45 -4.82
CA ILE A 6 -1.69 -26.33 -3.48
C ILE A 6 -2.87 -25.37 -3.42
N SER A 7 -3.39 -24.94 -4.58
CA SER A 7 -4.51 -23.98 -4.67
C SER A 7 -5.78 -24.45 -3.94
N HIS A 8 -5.97 -25.75 -3.76
CA HIS A 8 -7.09 -26.31 -3.00
C HIS A 8 -7.04 -26.01 -1.49
N PHE A 9 -5.88 -25.63 -0.95
CA PHE A 9 -5.75 -25.15 0.43
C PHE A 9 -6.05 -23.65 0.59
N GLN A 10 -6.34 -22.93 -0.51
CA GLN A 10 -6.79 -21.53 -0.48
C GLN A 10 -5.80 -20.54 0.17
N PHE A 11 -4.49 -20.78 0.04
CA PHE A 11 -3.48 -19.87 0.59
C PHE A 11 -3.26 -18.60 -0.25
N GLN A 12 -3.67 -18.57 -1.52
CA GLN A 12 -3.62 -17.38 -2.35
C GLN A 12 -4.47 -16.25 -1.73
N GLN A 13 -3.85 -15.10 -1.42
CA GLN A 13 -4.54 -13.97 -0.77
C GLN A 13 -4.80 -12.80 -1.72
N PHE A 14 -3.98 -12.65 -2.78
CA PHE A 14 -4.01 -11.44 -3.61
C PHE A 14 -3.97 -11.75 -5.12
N ASP A 15 -4.64 -10.91 -5.91
CA ASP A 15 -4.42 -10.78 -7.36
C ASP A 15 -3.80 -9.41 -7.66
N PHE A 16 -2.51 -9.42 -8.02
CA PHE A 16 -1.76 -8.22 -8.36
C PHE A 16 -1.81 -7.84 -9.86
N SER A 17 -2.53 -8.59 -10.71
CA SER A 17 -2.48 -8.44 -12.16
C SER A 17 -2.83 -7.01 -12.63
N SER A 18 -3.87 -6.43 -12.04
CA SER A 18 -4.32 -5.05 -12.35
C SER A 18 -3.29 -4.02 -11.96
N TYR A 19 -2.63 -4.22 -10.80
CA TYR A 19 -1.58 -3.34 -10.32
C TYR A 19 -0.38 -3.37 -11.27
N LEU A 20 0.10 -4.57 -11.59
CA LEU A 20 1.26 -4.78 -12.44
C LEU A 20 1.05 -4.28 -13.88
N ALA A 21 -0.17 -4.42 -14.41
CA ALA A 21 -0.52 -3.88 -15.73
C ALA A 21 -0.49 -2.34 -15.72
N TYR A 22 -1.14 -1.72 -14.74
CA TYR A 22 -1.23 -0.27 -14.61
C TYR A 22 0.13 0.39 -14.41
N LYS A 23 0.95 -0.10 -13.48
CA LYS A 23 2.25 0.52 -13.18
C LYS A 23 3.24 0.43 -14.35
N ARG A 24 3.06 -0.53 -15.27
CA ARG A 24 3.87 -0.66 -16.50
C ARG A 24 3.36 0.13 -17.69
N GLU A 25 2.20 0.74 -17.60
CA GLU A 25 1.60 1.45 -18.72
C GLU A 25 2.53 2.58 -19.20
N GLY A 26 3.00 2.47 -20.45
CA GLY A 26 3.93 3.41 -21.05
C GLY A 26 5.36 3.34 -20.52
N PHE A 27 5.76 2.26 -19.82
CA PHE A 27 7.12 2.10 -19.32
C PHE A 27 8.16 2.10 -20.46
N VAL A 28 9.26 2.83 -20.26
CA VAL A 28 10.42 2.85 -21.15
C VAL A 28 11.72 3.09 -20.37
N GLY A 29 12.85 2.73 -20.98
CA GLY A 29 14.18 2.98 -20.45
C GLY A 29 14.54 2.04 -19.29
N ARG A 30 15.46 2.50 -18.44
CA ARG A 30 15.98 1.80 -17.25
C ARG A 30 16.79 0.54 -17.54
N GLU A 31 17.19 0.29 -18.79
CA GLU A 31 18.04 -0.86 -19.14
C GLU A 31 19.34 -0.84 -18.34
N TRP A 32 19.93 0.35 -18.15
CA TRP A 32 21.12 0.53 -17.33
C TRP A 32 20.91 0.07 -15.88
N PHE A 33 19.72 0.25 -15.31
CA PHE A 33 19.43 -0.12 -13.93
C PHE A 33 19.24 -1.63 -13.80
N PHE A 34 18.58 -2.27 -14.77
CA PHE A 34 18.47 -3.73 -14.80
C PHE A 34 19.84 -4.40 -14.93
N MET A 35 20.71 -3.89 -15.80
CA MET A 35 22.09 -4.37 -15.93
C MET A 35 22.90 -4.23 -14.64
N GLU A 36 22.72 -3.12 -13.91
CA GLU A 36 23.36 -2.94 -12.61
C GLU A 36 22.84 -3.92 -11.56
N LEU A 37 21.53 -4.21 -11.57
CA LEU A 37 20.90 -5.22 -10.71
C LEU A 37 21.47 -6.62 -10.97
N ASP A 38 21.58 -7.01 -12.25
CA ASP A 38 22.18 -8.27 -12.65
C ASP A 38 23.63 -8.36 -12.16
N ASN A 39 24.43 -7.30 -12.42
CA ASN A 39 25.83 -7.24 -12.01
C ASN A 39 26.01 -7.35 -10.49
N ILE A 40 25.12 -6.76 -9.67
CA ILE A 40 25.17 -6.91 -8.21
C ILE A 40 25.05 -8.39 -7.79
N PHE A 41 24.11 -9.13 -8.38
CA PHE A 41 23.91 -10.54 -8.04
C PHE A 41 24.98 -11.47 -8.62
N GLU A 42 25.61 -11.09 -9.73
CA GLU A 42 26.74 -11.83 -10.31
C GLU A 42 28.03 -11.65 -9.50
N THR A 43 28.31 -10.43 -9.05
CA THR A 43 29.57 -10.08 -8.38
C THR A 43 29.57 -10.35 -6.88
N ASP A 44 28.45 -10.12 -6.20
CA ASP A 44 28.33 -10.32 -4.75
C ASP A 44 27.41 -11.51 -4.45
N ARG A 45 27.95 -12.73 -4.50
CA ARG A 45 27.15 -13.94 -4.22
C ARG A 45 26.70 -14.04 -2.76
N GLU A 46 27.37 -13.35 -1.84
CA GLU A 46 27.02 -13.36 -0.42
C GLU A 46 25.88 -12.39 -0.12
N THR A 47 25.58 -11.42 -1.00
CA THR A 47 24.41 -10.53 -0.84
C THR A 47 23.13 -11.35 -0.61
N ALA A 48 22.29 -10.96 0.34
CA ALA A 48 20.98 -11.58 0.52
C ALA A 48 19.91 -10.90 -0.34
N GLY A 49 20.23 -9.75 -0.95
CA GLY A 49 19.27 -8.98 -1.72
C GLY A 49 19.70 -7.57 -2.07
N VAL A 50 18.78 -6.82 -2.67
CA VAL A 50 18.97 -5.41 -3.01
C VAL A 50 17.77 -4.60 -2.51
N LEU A 51 18.03 -3.51 -1.79
CA LEU A 51 17.06 -2.47 -1.46
C LEU A 51 17.25 -1.29 -2.42
N ILE A 52 16.22 -1.01 -3.21
CA ILE A 52 16.17 0.09 -4.15
C ILE A 52 15.41 1.26 -3.51
N THR A 53 16.11 2.33 -3.21
CA THR A 53 15.51 3.54 -2.63
C THR A 53 15.27 4.60 -3.68
N GLY A 54 14.29 5.48 -3.47
CA GLY A 54 14.09 6.63 -4.34
C GLY A 54 12.89 7.47 -3.91
N GLU A 55 12.81 8.69 -4.43
CA GLU A 55 11.74 9.63 -4.09
C GLU A 55 10.37 9.20 -4.65
N PRO A 56 9.27 9.72 -4.09
CA PRO A 56 7.94 9.57 -4.68
C PRO A 56 7.92 10.01 -6.16
N GLY A 57 7.34 9.19 -7.04
CA GLY A 57 7.29 9.49 -8.47
C GLY A 57 8.55 9.16 -9.28
N SER A 58 9.62 8.62 -8.67
CA SER A 58 10.82 8.18 -9.40
C SER A 58 10.62 6.94 -10.29
N GLY A 59 9.49 6.23 -10.14
CA GLY A 59 9.14 5.08 -10.98
C GLY A 59 9.51 3.71 -10.41
N LYS A 60 9.78 3.59 -9.10
CA LYS A 60 10.10 2.31 -8.40
C LYS A 60 9.09 1.19 -8.72
N SER A 61 7.79 1.43 -8.52
CA SER A 61 6.75 0.44 -8.78
C SER A 61 6.64 0.06 -10.25
N ALA A 62 6.92 1.01 -11.15
CA ALA A 62 6.92 0.76 -12.59
C ALA A 62 8.11 -0.13 -12.98
N LEU A 63 9.29 0.13 -12.40
CA LEU A 63 10.49 -0.70 -12.53
C LEU A 63 10.24 -2.13 -12.02
N MET A 64 9.68 -2.29 -10.81
CA MET A 64 9.38 -3.62 -10.25
C MET A 64 8.34 -4.36 -11.07
N SER A 65 7.28 -3.68 -11.49
CA SER A 65 6.25 -4.30 -12.32
C SER A 65 6.84 -4.77 -13.65
N GLN A 66 7.72 -3.96 -14.26
CA GLN A 66 8.44 -4.33 -15.48
C GLN A 66 9.35 -5.55 -15.26
N LEU A 67 10.09 -5.59 -14.15
CA LEU A 67 10.94 -6.72 -13.76
C LEU A 67 10.14 -8.03 -13.63
N ILE A 68 9.00 -7.96 -12.93
CA ILE A 68 8.14 -9.12 -12.67
C ILE A 68 7.51 -9.65 -13.96
N CYS A 69 7.15 -8.77 -14.89
CA CYS A 69 6.22 -9.13 -15.97
C CYS A 69 6.80 -9.05 -17.39
N SER A 70 8.06 -8.68 -17.55
CA SER A 70 8.70 -8.55 -18.86
C SER A 70 10.06 -9.23 -18.89
N PRO A 71 10.27 -10.26 -19.74
CA PRO A 71 11.58 -10.91 -19.89
C PRO A 71 12.64 -9.98 -20.48
N TYR A 72 12.24 -8.85 -21.09
CA TYR A 72 13.14 -7.85 -21.67
C TYR A 72 13.79 -6.93 -20.63
N SER A 73 13.40 -7.03 -19.36
CA SER A 73 14.03 -6.28 -18.26
C SER A 73 15.37 -6.91 -17.88
N SER A 74 15.30 -8.05 -17.20
CA SER A 74 16.40 -8.98 -16.93
C SER A 74 15.83 -10.39 -17.07
N LEU A 75 16.24 -11.12 -18.11
CA LEU A 75 15.81 -12.50 -18.31
C LEU A 75 16.21 -13.41 -17.12
N PRO A 76 17.46 -13.33 -16.60
CA PRO A 76 17.89 -14.14 -15.47
C PRO A 76 17.07 -13.91 -14.20
N ILE A 77 16.70 -12.65 -13.91
CA ILE A 77 15.87 -12.36 -12.74
C ILE A 77 14.43 -12.77 -13.03
N HIS A 78 13.84 -12.29 -14.14
CA HIS A 78 12.43 -12.47 -14.48
C HIS A 78 11.98 -13.94 -14.43
N GLN A 79 12.74 -14.84 -15.07
CA GLN A 79 12.40 -16.27 -15.12
C GLN A 79 12.53 -16.97 -13.75
N ASN A 80 13.29 -16.38 -12.83
CA ASN A 80 13.64 -16.96 -11.54
C ASN A 80 12.95 -16.27 -10.34
N ILE A 81 12.00 -15.36 -10.59
CA ILE A 81 11.13 -14.82 -9.53
C ILE A 81 10.16 -15.91 -9.08
N ILE A 82 10.29 -16.33 -7.82
CA ILE A 82 9.46 -17.38 -7.22
C ILE A 82 8.29 -16.84 -6.39
N GLY A 83 8.32 -15.56 -6.03
CA GLY A 83 7.23 -14.90 -5.32
C GLY A 83 7.39 -13.40 -5.38
N TYR A 84 6.29 -12.68 -5.26
CA TYR A 84 6.30 -11.24 -5.14
C TYR A 84 5.15 -10.71 -4.30
N HIS A 85 5.34 -9.54 -3.71
CA HIS A 85 4.35 -8.84 -2.91
C HIS A 85 4.38 -7.35 -3.19
N LEU A 86 3.22 -6.72 -3.32
CA LEU A 86 3.13 -5.29 -3.63
C LEU A 86 2.44 -4.63 -2.43
N CYS A 87 3.22 -3.93 -1.60
CA CYS A 87 2.69 -3.16 -0.50
C CYS A 87 1.80 -2.04 -1.07
N GLU A 88 0.71 -1.76 -0.38
CA GLU A 88 -0.18 -0.66 -0.72
C GLU A 88 -0.77 -0.09 0.57
N TYR A 89 -0.44 1.16 0.88
CA TYR A 89 -0.80 1.77 2.17
C TYR A 89 -2.31 1.76 2.41
N SER A 90 -3.06 2.06 1.34
CA SER A 90 -4.52 2.07 1.38
C SER A 90 -5.14 0.69 1.61
N GLU A 91 -4.43 -0.42 1.42
CA GLU A 91 -4.96 -1.79 1.53
C GLU A 91 -4.37 -2.54 2.72
N LYS A 92 -5.00 -2.45 3.89
CA LYS A 92 -4.64 -3.20 5.12
C LYS A 92 -4.26 -4.66 4.87
N GLY A 93 -5.05 -5.36 4.05
CA GLY A 93 -4.80 -6.76 3.73
C GLY A 93 -3.40 -6.99 3.14
N LYS A 94 -2.87 -6.06 2.33
CA LYS A 94 -1.53 -6.12 1.75
C LYS A 94 -0.42 -5.74 2.75
N ARG A 95 -0.77 -5.24 3.94
CA ARG A 95 0.18 -4.89 5.01
C ARG A 95 0.29 -6.00 6.07
N ASP A 96 -0.69 -6.90 6.08
CA ASP A 96 -0.81 -8.03 6.99
C ASP A 96 0.26 -9.11 6.74
N GLY A 97 1.05 -9.42 7.77
CA GLY A 97 2.14 -10.37 7.72
C GLY A 97 1.68 -11.81 7.45
N ALA A 98 0.59 -12.26 8.08
CA ALA A 98 0.10 -13.63 7.89
C ALA A 98 -0.43 -13.87 6.48
N ARG A 99 -1.14 -12.90 5.91
CA ARG A 99 -1.58 -12.93 4.51
C ARG A 99 -0.40 -12.85 3.55
N PHE A 100 0.59 -12.02 3.84
CA PHE A 100 1.85 -11.98 3.08
C PHE A 100 2.53 -13.36 3.03
N VAL A 101 2.69 -14.04 4.19
CA VAL A 101 3.27 -15.38 4.27
C VAL A 101 2.48 -16.38 3.43
N ARG A 102 1.16 -16.51 3.68
CA ARG A 102 0.31 -17.47 2.96
C ARG A 102 0.34 -17.25 1.44
N ASN A 103 0.30 -15.99 1.02
CA ASN A 103 0.37 -15.65 -0.40
C ASN A 103 1.73 -16.01 -1.02
N LEU A 104 2.84 -15.84 -0.29
CA LEU A 104 4.14 -16.29 -0.77
C LEU A 104 4.23 -17.82 -0.84
N VAL A 105 3.68 -18.55 0.14
CA VAL A 105 3.63 -20.03 0.10
C VAL A 105 2.96 -20.51 -1.20
N ASP A 106 1.81 -19.93 -1.56
CA ASP A 106 1.10 -20.29 -2.78
C ASP A 106 1.94 -20.03 -4.04
N GLN A 107 2.57 -18.85 -4.12
CA GLN A 107 3.39 -18.44 -5.27
C GLN A 107 4.66 -19.28 -5.44
N ILE A 108 5.33 -19.60 -4.33
CA ILE A 108 6.55 -20.42 -4.31
C ILE A 108 6.20 -21.84 -4.74
N ALA A 109 5.13 -22.42 -4.20
CA ALA A 109 4.66 -23.75 -4.57
C ALA A 109 4.25 -23.86 -6.04
N ALA A 110 3.75 -22.77 -6.64
CA ALA A 110 3.46 -22.72 -8.06
C ALA A 110 4.71 -22.81 -8.95
N ARG A 111 5.91 -22.54 -8.42
CA ARG A 111 7.16 -22.44 -9.20
C ARG A 111 8.24 -23.42 -8.77
N LEU A 112 8.17 -23.96 -7.56
CA LEU A 112 9.12 -24.93 -7.03
C LEU A 112 8.37 -26.22 -6.65
N SER A 113 8.46 -27.23 -7.50
CA SER A 113 7.81 -28.54 -7.30
C SER A 113 8.25 -29.23 -6.00
N GLY A 114 9.54 -29.20 -5.69
CA GLY A 114 10.06 -29.77 -4.44
C GLY A 114 9.47 -29.09 -3.19
N TYR A 115 9.19 -27.78 -3.27
CA TYR A 115 8.54 -27.06 -2.19
C TYR A 115 7.05 -27.43 -2.09
N SER A 116 6.32 -27.48 -3.21
CA SER A 116 4.89 -27.81 -3.19
C SER A 116 4.63 -29.22 -2.66
N GLU A 117 5.47 -30.20 -2.99
CA GLU A 117 5.41 -31.53 -2.40
C GLU A 117 5.59 -31.52 -0.87
N HIS A 118 6.50 -30.68 -0.37
CA HIS A 118 6.74 -30.56 1.06
C HIS A 118 5.49 -30.02 1.79
N VAL A 119 4.83 -29.00 1.22
CA VAL A 119 3.57 -28.45 1.77
C VAL A 119 2.44 -29.50 1.74
N ILE A 120 2.33 -30.29 0.67
CA ILE A 120 1.30 -31.33 0.52
C ILE A 120 1.53 -32.48 1.51
N LYS A 121 2.78 -32.82 1.83
CA LYS A 121 3.10 -33.92 2.75
C LYS A 121 3.02 -33.49 4.23
N SER A 122 3.38 -32.25 4.55
CA SER A 122 3.48 -31.78 5.94
C SER A 122 2.16 -31.23 6.50
N GLU A 123 1.44 -32.02 7.29
CA GLU A 123 0.22 -31.58 7.96
C GLU A 123 0.49 -30.47 8.99
N GLN A 124 1.57 -30.60 9.76
CA GLN A 124 1.96 -29.59 10.76
C GLN A 124 2.21 -28.22 10.13
N MET A 125 2.85 -28.17 8.97
CA MET A 125 3.05 -26.94 8.22
C MET A 125 1.70 -26.34 7.78
N ARG A 126 0.79 -27.16 7.25
CA ARG A 126 -0.57 -26.70 6.87
C ARG A 126 -1.36 -26.21 8.07
N MET A 127 -1.20 -26.81 9.25
CA MET A 127 -1.80 -26.29 10.49
C MET A 127 -1.24 -24.92 10.85
N LYS A 128 0.09 -24.72 10.80
CA LYS A 128 0.71 -23.40 11.05
C LYS A 128 0.24 -22.32 10.07
N LEU A 129 -0.04 -22.70 8.82
CA LEU A 129 -0.58 -21.81 7.80
C LEU A 129 -2.07 -21.49 7.95
N GLN A 130 -2.76 -22.06 8.94
CA GLN A 130 -4.12 -21.64 9.28
C GLN A 130 -4.10 -20.19 9.81
N ASP A 131 -5.12 -19.42 9.41
CA ASP A 131 -5.25 -17.99 9.70
C ASP A 131 -4.93 -17.65 11.16
N THR A 132 -5.52 -18.38 12.10
CA THR A 132 -5.37 -18.08 13.54
C THR A 132 -3.93 -18.22 14.04
N LEU A 133 -3.20 -19.25 13.60
CA LEU A 133 -1.84 -19.50 14.09
C LEU A 133 -0.83 -18.59 13.40
N CYS A 134 -0.97 -18.40 12.08
CA CYS A 134 -0.09 -17.53 11.32
C CYS A 134 -0.27 -16.06 11.71
N GLN A 135 -1.49 -15.64 12.09
CA GLN A 135 -1.76 -14.28 12.57
C GLN A 135 -1.14 -14.00 13.94
N GLN A 136 -1.05 -15.01 14.81
CA GLN A 136 -0.46 -14.86 16.15
C GLN A 136 1.05 -14.63 16.09
N ASP A 137 1.73 -15.25 15.14
CA ASP A 137 3.17 -15.07 14.93
C ASP A 137 3.52 -15.22 13.43
N PRO A 138 3.35 -14.15 12.64
CA PRO A 138 3.68 -14.15 11.21
C PRO A 138 5.16 -14.44 10.95
N THR A 139 6.03 -14.07 11.88
CA THR A 139 7.49 -14.21 11.78
C THR A 139 7.93 -15.66 11.91
N GLU A 140 7.38 -16.39 12.87
CA GLU A 140 7.59 -17.84 13.01
C GLU A 140 6.85 -18.63 11.94
N CYS A 141 5.67 -18.18 11.52
CA CYS A 141 4.94 -18.74 10.38
C CYS A 141 5.81 -18.65 9.10
N PHE A 142 6.41 -17.49 8.80
CA PHE A 142 7.33 -17.31 7.69
C PHE A 142 8.55 -18.24 7.79
N PHE A 143 9.18 -18.30 8.98
CA PHE A 143 10.37 -19.12 9.17
C PHE A 143 10.07 -20.61 8.94
N THR A 144 9.00 -21.13 9.53
CA THR A 144 8.68 -22.56 9.48
C THR A 144 8.04 -23.02 8.18
N SER A 145 7.28 -22.14 7.53
CA SER A 145 6.54 -22.49 6.32
C SER A 145 7.30 -22.12 5.04
N ILE A 146 8.18 -21.12 5.07
CA ILE A 146 8.96 -20.73 3.89
C ILE A 146 10.43 -21.12 4.09
N LEU A 147 11.14 -20.52 5.06
CA LEU A 147 12.59 -20.70 5.13
C LEU A 147 13.03 -22.12 5.50
N GLY A 148 12.36 -22.77 6.45
CA GLY A 148 12.66 -24.14 6.87
C GLY A 148 12.67 -25.10 5.67
N PRO A 149 11.54 -25.26 4.95
CA PRO A 149 11.48 -26.11 3.78
C PRO A 149 12.47 -25.70 2.68
N LEU A 150 12.62 -24.41 2.38
CA LEU A 150 13.55 -23.97 1.34
C LEU A 150 15.02 -24.25 1.68
N ARG A 151 15.40 -24.30 2.96
CA ARG A 151 16.76 -24.67 3.38
C ARG A 151 17.05 -26.16 3.23
N GLU A 152 16.03 -27.00 3.30
CA GLU A 152 16.14 -28.45 3.10
C GLU A 152 16.15 -28.85 1.63
N LEU A 153 15.62 -28.00 0.75
CA LEU A 153 15.66 -28.24 -0.68
C LEU A 153 17.08 -28.17 -1.24
N LYS A 154 17.35 -29.05 -2.21
CA LYS A 154 18.55 -28.94 -3.03
C LYS A 154 18.55 -27.58 -3.74
N PRO A 155 19.69 -26.87 -3.80
CA PRO A 155 19.79 -25.64 -4.56
C PRO A 155 19.29 -25.84 -6.00
N PRO A 156 18.47 -24.92 -6.54
CA PRO A 156 17.99 -25.03 -7.91
C PRO A 156 19.15 -25.09 -8.91
N PRO A 157 19.11 -25.98 -9.91
CA PRO A 157 20.19 -26.12 -10.89
C PRO A 157 20.37 -24.86 -11.75
N ASP A 158 19.28 -24.12 -11.99
CA ASP A 158 19.29 -22.89 -12.80
C ASP A 158 19.70 -21.63 -11.99
N GLY A 159 20.33 -21.81 -10.82
CA GLY A 159 20.93 -20.73 -10.06
C GLY A 159 20.02 -20.05 -9.05
N LEU A 160 20.10 -18.72 -8.99
CA LEU A 160 19.43 -17.90 -7.97
C LEU A 160 17.91 -17.93 -8.14
N ARG A 161 17.18 -17.66 -7.04
CA ARG A 161 15.74 -17.42 -7.04
C ARG A 161 15.45 -16.12 -6.30
N TYR A 162 14.40 -15.43 -6.72
CA TYR A 162 14.11 -14.08 -6.25
C TYR A 162 12.71 -13.97 -5.63
N ILE A 163 12.63 -13.25 -4.52
CA ILE A 163 11.38 -12.69 -4.00
C ILE A 163 11.41 -11.18 -4.23
N VAL A 164 10.37 -10.62 -4.84
CA VAL A 164 10.27 -9.17 -5.11
C VAL A 164 9.24 -8.53 -4.19
N ILE A 165 9.59 -7.48 -3.46
CA ILE A 165 8.65 -6.74 -2.60
C ILE A 165 8.67 -5.26 -3.00
N ASP A 166 7.56 -4.79 -3.54
CA ASP A 166 7.41 -3.41 -4.01
C ASP A 166 6.88 -2.50 -2.89
N VAL A 167 7.51 -1.34 -2.74
CA VAL A 167 7.21 -0.19 -1.88
C VAL A 167 7.02 -0.59 -0.41
N LEU A 168 8.04 -1.19 0.19
CA LEU A 168 8.01 -1.69 1.56
C LEU A 168 7.61 -0.61 2.59
N ASP A 169 7.93 0.66 2.33
CA ASP A 169 7.48 1.80 3.16
C ASP A 169 5.96 1.95 3.23
N GLU A 170 5.22 1.55 2.19
CA GLU A 170 3.76 1.59 2.21
C GLU A 170 3.15 0.52 3.13
N CYS A 171 3.94 -0.42 3.64
CA CYS A 171 3.50 -1.34 4.67
C CYS A 171 3.62 -0.77 6.09
N PHE A 172 4.27 0.39 6.28
CA PHE A 172 4.39 1.03 7.59
C PHE A 172 3.15 1.85 7.93
N GLU A 173 2.78 1.84 9.20
CA GLU A 173 1.83 2.80 9.77
C GLU A 173 2.63 3.92 10.44
N SER A 174 2.03 5.12 10.50
CA SER A 174 2.67 6.45 10.71
C SER A 174 3.86 6.51 11.68
N ASP A 175 3.90 5.66 12.72
CA ASP A 175 4.98 5.57 13.71
C ASP A 175 5.29 4.13 14.19
N LYS A 176 5.00 3.10 13.39
CA LYS A 176 5.23 1.68 13.75
C LYS A 176 6.00 0.89 12.70
N THR A 177 6.72 -0.12 13.18
CA THR A 177 7.36 -1.15 12.36
C THR A 177 6.31 -2.01 11.67
N SER A 178 6.46 -2.22 10.35
CA SER A 178 5.64 -3.14 9.56
C SER A 178 5.91 -4.60 9.95
N GLU A 179 4.88 -5.44 10.10
CA GLU A 179 5.03 -6.89 10.32
C GLU A 179 5.88 -7.53 9.20
N ILE A 180 5.62 -7.15 7.95
CA ILE A 180 6.39 -7.62 6.78
C ILE A 180 7.84 -7.15 6.89
N PHE A 181 8.08 -5.92 7.35
CA PHE A 181 9.42 -5.42 7.58
C PHE A 181 10.15 -6.18 8.70
N GLN A 182 9.48 -6.48 9.81
CA GLN A 182 10.03 -7.26 10.92
C GLN A 182 10.38 -8.70 10.48
N ILE A 183 9.52 -9.34 9.69
CA ILE A 183 9.81 -10.65 9.08
C ILE A 183 11.12 -10.58 8.29
N LEU A 184 11.25 -9.59 7.41
CA LEU A 184 12.41 -9.46 6.54
C LEU A 184 13.69 -9.14 7.32
N SER A 185 13.66 -8.09 8.15
CA SER A 185 14.82 -7.65 8.93
C SER A 185 15.36 -8.75 9.85
N SER A 186 14.48 -9.52 10.50
CA SER A 186 14.88 -10.61 11.41
C SER A 186 15.25 -11.92 10.71
N LYS A 187 14.65 -12.23 9.55
CA LYS A 187 14.82 -13.55 8.91
C LYS A 187 15.67 -13.56 7.64
N ILE A 188 16.02 -12.43 7.04
CA ILE A 188 16.86 -12.37 5.82
C ILE A 188 18.20 -13.11 6.00
N LEU A 189 18.82 -13.04 7.17
CA LEU A 189 20.08 -13.75 7.46
C LEU A 189 19.95 -15.28 7.42
N HIS A 190 18.72 -15.80 7.49
CA HIS A 190 18.43 -17.23 7.44
C HIS A 190 18.06 -17.72 6.03
N PHE A 191 18.10 -16.84 5.01
CA PHE A 191 17.81 -17.24 3.64
C PHE A 191 18.85 -18.25 3.16
N PRO A 192 18.43 -19.32 2.44
CA PRO A 192 19.40 -20.16 1.76
C PRO A 192 20.17 -19.32 0.74
N LYS A 193 21.47 -19.59 0.55
CA LYS A 193 22.35 -18.74 -0.29
C LYS A 193 21.84 -18.49 -1.70
N TRP A 194 21.05 -19.40 -2.26
CA TRP A 194 20.46 -19.29 -3.60
C TRP A 194 19.19 -18.42 -3.65
N LEU A 195 18.57 -18.08 -2.52
CA LEU A 195 17.40 -17.22 -2.45
C LEU A 195 17.80 -15.78 -2.15
N LYS A 196 17.35 -14.84 -2.98
CA LYS A 196 17.62 -13.41 -2.86
C LYS A 196 16.31 -12.62 -2.77
N VAL A 197 16.37 -11.44 -2.16
CA VAL A 197 15.24 -10.50 -2.12
C VAL A 197 15.54 -9.21 -2.90
N ILE A 198 14.55 -8.70 -3.64
CA ILE A 198 14.62 -7.38 -4.28
C ILE A 198 13.50 -6.54 -3.67
N LEU A 199 13.89 -5.46 -2.99
CA LEU A 199 13.00 -4.58 -2.24
C LEU A 199 12.99 -3.19 -2.88
N THR A 200 11.87 -2.50 -2.92
CA THR A 200 11.84 -1.05 -3.14
C THR A 200 11.27 -0.32 -1.92
N SER A 201 11.73 0.91 -1.68
CA SER A 201 11.20 1.76 -0.61
C SER A 201 11.44 3.25 -0.93
N ARG A 202 10.71 4.16 -0.28
CA ARG A 202 11.19 5.54 -0.05
C ARG A 202 12.50 5.50 0.74
N ASN A 203 13.28 6.58 0.68
CA ASN A 203 14.52 6.71 1.44
C ASN A 203 14.23 6.99 2.93
N LEU A 204 13.58 6.05 3.61
CA LEU A 204 13.27 6.11 5.02
C LEU A 204 14.42 5.52 5.84
N THR A 205 14.93 6.29 6.78
CA THR A 205 16.03 5.90 7.67
C THR A 205 15.79 4.54 8.32
N LEU A 206 14.57 4.34 8.85
CA LEU A 206 14.12 3.09 9.48
C LEU A 206 14.38 1.87 8.57
N VAL A 207 14.01 1.95 7.29
CA VAL A 207 14.20 0.86 6.33
C VAL A 207 15.67 0.69 5.98
N THR A 208 16.39 1.79 5.76
CA THR A 208 17.78 1.75 5.28
C THR A 208 18.79 1.30 6.34
N GLU A 209 18.53 1.60 7.61
CA GLU A 209 19.42 1.32 8.73
C GLU A 209 19.14 -0.05 9.37
N GLU A 210 17.87 -0.43 9.56
CA GLU A 210 17.53 -1.68 10.26
C GLU A 210 17.62 -2.93 9.38
N LEU A 211 17.57 -2.79 8.04
CA LEU A 211 17.82 -3.93 7.16
C LEU A 211 19.28 -4.40 7.30
N PRO A 212 19.54 -5.72 7.37
CA PRO A 212 20.90 -6.25 7.47
C PRO A 212 21.85 -5.70 6.39
N TYR A 213 23.13 -5.47 6.73
CA TYR A 213 24.14 -4.92 5.80
C TYR A 213 24.34 -5.81 4.55
N ILE A 214 24.01 -7.10 4.65
CA ILE A 214 24.06 -8.08 3.56
C ILE A 214 23.03 -7.80 2.45
N VAL A 215 22.07 -6.91 2.66
CA VAL A 215 21.17 -6.40 1.62
C VAL A 215 21.81 -5.15 0.99
N ARG A 216 22.18 -5.18 -0.28
CA ARG A 216 22.84 -4.03 -0.93
C ARG A 216 21.86 -2.88 -1.13
N ARG A 217 22.27 -1.64 -0.82
CA ARG A 217 21.46 -0.45 -1.06
C ARG A 217 21.78 0.09 -2.45
N LYS A 218 20.76 0.33 -3.27
CA LYS A 218 20.88 0.85 -4.63
C LYS A 218 19.90 2.01 -4.85
N PRO A 219 20.30 3.24 -4.57
CA PRO A 219 19.45 4.41 -4.78
C PRO A 219 19.19 4.68 -6.26
N LEU A 220 17.94 5.02 -6.58
CA LEU A 220 17.49 5.62 -7.83
C LEU A 220 17.53 7.14 -7.68
N TYR A 221 18.67 7.73 -8.04
CA TYR A 221 18.84 9.18 -7.98
C TYR A 221 18.08 9.87 -9.11
N ALA A 222 17.32 10.91 -8.75
CA ALA A 222 16.56 11.70 -9.70
C ALA A 222 17.49 12.48 -10.66
N ASN A 223 18.64 12.95 -10.15
CA ASN A 223 19.63 13.72 -10.90
C ASN A 223 20.64 12.88 -11.69
N ASP A 224 20.51 11.55 -11.76
CA ASP A 224 21.38 10.72 -12.60
C ASP A 224 21.13 11.04 -14.09
N ASP A 225 22.17 11.35 -14.86
CA ASP A 225 22.05 11.66 -16.29
C ASP A 225 21.36 10.56 -17.09
N ARG A 226 21.49 9.29 -16.67
CA ARG A 226 20.81 8.15 -17.29
C ARG A 226 19.31 8.17 -17.00
N ASN A 227 18.91 8.59 -15.79
CA ASN A 227 17.52 8.85 -15.43
C ASN A 227 16.92 9.97 -16.30
N VAL A 228 17.64 11.07 -16.50
CA VAL A 228 17.21 12.19 -17.36
C VAL A 228 17.09 11.76 -18.83
N LYS A 229 17.98 10.88 -19.31
CA LYS A 229 17.87 10.27 -20.66
C LYS A 229 16.63 9.39 -20.80
N ASP A 230 16.31 8.57 -19.80
CA ASP A 230 15.10 7.75 -19.81
C ASP A 230 13.82 8.61 -19.81
N ILE A 231 13.83 9.72 -19.06
CA ILE A 231 12.74 10.71 -19.11
C ILE A 231 12.61 11.32 -20.50
N SER A 232 13.72 11.71 -21.13
CA SER A 232 13.73 12.23 -22.50
C SER A 232 13.17 11.22 -23.50
N LEU A 233 13.49 9.92 -23.31
CA LEU A 233 12.94 8.83 -24.11
C LEU A 233 11.42 8.67 -23.90
N TYR A 234 10.97 8.75 -22.65
CA TYR A 234 9.53 8.71 -22.33
C TYR A 234 8.77 9.85 -22.99
N VAL A 235 9.27 11.09 -22.88
CA VAL A 235 8.69 12.26 -23.54
C VAL A 235 8.63 12.06 -25.05
N SER A 236 9.74 11.63 -25.67
CA SER A 236 9.83 11.41 -27.11
C SER A 236 8.81 10.35 -27.59
N ARG A 237 8.68 9.26 -26.84
CA ARG A 237 7.68 8.22 -27.12
C ARG A 237 6.26 8.77 -27.00
N PHE A 238 5.95 9.49 -25.93
CA PHE A 238 4.63 10.09 -25.73
C PHE A 238 4.26 11.00 -26.90
N ILE A 239 5.16 11.87 -27.33
CA ILE A 239 4.98 12.77 -28.47
C ILE A 239 4.74 11.98 -29.77
N SER A 240 5.53 10.93 -30.02
CA SER A 240 5.37 10.09 -31.21
C SER A 240 4.03 9.35 -31.27
N GLN A 241 3.48 9.00 -30.12
CA GLN A 241 2.22 8.27 -30.00
C GLN A 241 0.99 9.19 -30.01
N ASN A 242 1.19 10.50 -29.82
CA ASN A 242 0.12 11.49 -29.72
C ASN A 242 0.28 12.60 -30.76
N SER A 243 0.20 12.26 -32.05
CA SER A 243 0.38 13.22 -33.15
C SER A 243 -0.62 14.40 -33.10
N PHE A 244 -1.88 14.13 -32.74
CA PHE A 244 -2.90 15.17 -32.60
C PHE A 244 -2.56 16.16 -31.46
N PHE A 245 -2.08 15.66 -30.32
CA PHE A 245 -1.60 16.51 -29.23
C PHE A 245 -0.49 17.45 -29.71
N VAL A 246 0.47 16.90 -30.44
CA VAL A 246 1.61 17.63 -30.98
C VAL A 246 1.18 18.76 -31.90
N ASP A 247 0.20 18.54 -32.77
CA ASP A 247 -0.30 19.57 -33.67
C ASP A 247 -1.14 20.65 -32.96
N ARG A 248 -1.93 20.26 -31.95
CA ARG A 248 -2.65 21.21 -31.09
C ARG A 248 -1.68 22.08 -30.30
N LEU A 249 -0.66 21.48 -29.69
CA LEU A 249 0.36 22.19 -28.92
C LEU A 249 1.13 23.20 -29.79
N LYS A 250 1.54 22.82 -31.00
CA LYS A 250 2.20 23.75 -31.95
C LYS A 250 1.33 24.96 -32.25
N THR A 251 0.03 24.74 -32.48
CA THR A 251 -0.94 25.79 -32.78
C THR A 251 -1.14 26.70 -31.57
N ALA A 252 -1.39 26.12 -30.39
CA ALA A 252 -1.63 26.86 -29.15
C ALA A 252 -0.43 27.71 -28.73
N MET A 253 0.79 27.23 -28.96
CA MET A 253 2.03 27.92 -28.58
C MET A 253 2.58 28.85 -29.67
N ASN A 254 1.94 28.91 -30.85
CA ASN A 254 2.38 29.70 -32.00
C ASN A 254 3.86 29.47 -32.38
N PHE A 255 4.27 28.19 -32.43
CA PHE A 255 5.64 27.82 -32.78
C PHE A 255 5.97 28.21 -34.22
N LYS A 256 7.03 29.00 -34.39
CA LYS A 256 7.52 29.46 -35.71
C LYS A 256 8.29 28.35 -36.41
N SER A 257 9.15 27.66 -35.66
CA SER A 257 9.89 26.48 -36.13
C SER A 257 9.35 25.24 -35.46
N ARG A 258 8.64 24.41 -36.23
CA ARG A 258 7.93 23.21 -35.74
C ARG A 258 8.82 22.27 -34.92
N THR A 259 10.09 22.13 -35.31
CA THR A 259 11.02 21.17 -34.70
C THR A 259 11.85 21.81 -33.59
N TYR A 260 12.33 23.04 -33.79
CA TYR A 260 13.22 23.70 -32.84
C TYR A 260 12.48 24.18 -31.59
N ASP A 261 11.33 24.85 -31.76
CA ASP A 261 10.55 25.39 -30.65
C ASP A 261 9.97 24.26 -29.78
N MET A 262 9.54 23.17 -30.42
CA MET A 262 9.11 21.97 -29.71
C MET A 262 10.24 21.38 -28.87
N LYS A 263 11.45 21.28 -29.43
CA LYS A 263 12.61 20.76 -28.67
C LYS A 263 12.88 21.62 -27.43
N ILE A 264 12.97 22.95 -27.58
CA ILE A 264 13.18 23.87 -26.45
C ILE A 264 12.10 23.69 -25.39
N PHE A 265 10.85 23.57 -25.81
CA PHE A 265 9.73 23.39 -24.90
C PHE A 265 9.83 22.08 -24.11
N LEU A 266 10.11 20.96 -24.79
CA LEU A 266 10.27 19.66 -24.15
C LEU A 266 11.48 19.64 -23.22
N ASP A 267 12.60 20.24 -23.61
CA ASP A 267 13.78 20.41 -22.76
C ASP A 267 13.44 21.19 -21.48
N LYS A 268 12.58 22.22 -21.58
CA LYS A 268 12.08 22.97 -20.42
C LYS A 268 11.20 22.12 -19.49
N VAL A 269 10.35 21.26 -20.04
CA VAL A 269 9.53 20.32 -19.24
C VAL A 269 10.40 19.30 -18.53
N ILE A 270 11.38 18.72 -19.23
CA ILE A 270 12.33 17.75 -18.69
C ILE A 270 13.17 18.38 -17.57
N THR A 271 13.67 19.59 -17.79
CA THR A 271 14.46 20.33 -16.79
C THR A 271 13.64 20.58 -15.52
N ARG A 272 12.37 21.01 -15.66
CA ARG A 272 11.48 21.25 -14.51
C ARG A 272 11.05 19.99 -13.77
N ALA A 273 11.15 18.83 -14.41
CA ALA A 273 10.81 17.58 -13.75
C ALA A 273 11.79 17.19 -12.66
N GLU A 274 13.02 17.75 -12.68
CA GLU A 274 14.08 17.43 -11.73
C GLU A 274 14.28 15.92 -11.55
N GLY A 275 14.13 15.14 -12.64
CA GLY A 275 14.27 13.70 -12.61
C GLY A 275 13.03 12.90 -12.16
N ASN A 276 11.89 13.54 -11.97
CA ASN A 276 10.65 12.91 -11.51
C ASN A 276 9.76 12.45 -12.69
N PHE A 277 9.63 11.13 -12.88
CA PHE A 277 8.81 10.55 -13.94
C PHE A 277 7.32 10.86 -13.79
N LEU A 278 6.79 10.82 -12.57
CA LEU A 278 5.38 11.09 -12.31
C LEU A 278 5.03 12.53 -12.71
N PHE A 279 5.91 13.48 -12.40
CA PHE A 279 5.74 14.88 -12.80
C PHE A 279 5.62 15.01 -14.32
N VAL A 280 6.52 14.38 -15.08
CA VAL A 280 6.50 14.45 -16.55
C VAL A 280 5.25 13.80 -17.12
N LYS A 281 4.91 12.60 -16.65
CA LYS A 281 3.70 11.88 -17.07
C LYS A 281 2.46 12.73 -16.87
N MET A 282 2.28 13.26 -15.66
CA MET A 282 1.14 14.12 -15.33
C MET A 282 1.12 15.41 -16.13
N THR A 283 2.28 16.06 -16.28
CA THR A 283 2.40 17.31 -17.04
C THR A 283 1.98 17.10 -18.49
N LEU A 284 2.48 16.07 -19.16
CA LEU A 284 2.14 15.77 -20.55
C LEU A 284 0.67 15.36 -20.73
N GLN A 285 0.14 14.54 -19.82
CA GLN A 285 -1.28 14.16 -19.82
C GLN A 285 -2.16 15.40 -19.68
N TYR A 286 -1.85 16.28 -18.74
CA TYR A 286 -2.58 17.53 -18.56
C TYR A 286 -2.61 18.39 -19.82
N MET A 287 -1.46 18.58 -20.48
CA MET A 287 -1.44 19.38 -21.70
C MET A 287 -2.24 18.72 -22.83
N ASN A 288 -2.22 17.38 -22.90
CA ASN A 288 -3.00 16.66 -23.89
C ASN A 288 -4.50 16.87 -23.67
N ASP A 289 -4.93 16.87 -22.40
CA ASP A 289 -6.31 17.06 -21.99
C ASP A 289 -6.78 18.53 -22.06
N THR A 290 -5.87 19.52 -22.09
CA THR A 290 -6.20 20.96 -22.28
C THR A 290 -6.10 21.43 -23.73
N ASP A 291 -6.08 20.52 -24.69
CA ASP A 291 -5.83 20.84 -26.10
C ASP A 291 -4.53 21.64 -26.35
N GLY A 292 -3.51 21.42 -25.51
CA GLY A 292 -2.22 22.10 -25.61
C GLY A 292 -2.22 23.56 -25.14
N VAL A 293 -3.35 24.08 -24.65
CA VAL A 293 -3.43 25.44 -24.10
C VAL A 293 -2.82 25.43 -22.70
N VAL A 294 -1.56 25.82 -22.61
CA VAL A 294 -0.81 25.93 -21.34
C VAL A 294 -0.01 27.22 -21.35
N ASP A 295 -0.13 28.03 -20.31
CA ASP A 295 0.77 29.17 -20.15
C ASP A 295 2.16 28.66 -19.73
N THR A 296 3.13 28.79 -20.64
CA THR A 296 4.52 28.35 -20.46
C THR A 296 5.27 29.04 -19.31
N LYS A 297 4.75 30.18 -18.82
CA LYS A 297 5.24 30.88 -17.62
C LYS A 297 4.66 30.27 -16.33
N SER A 298 3.48 29.66 -16.41
CA SER A 298 2.78 28.97 -15.32
C SER A 298 3.04 27.46 -15.25
N LEU A 299 4.00 26.95 -16.04
CA LEU A 299 4.35 25.53 -15.98
C LEU A 299 4.70 25.15 -14.54
N PRO A 300 4.11 24.08 -14.01
CA PRO A 300 4.30 23.69 -12.63
C PRO A 300 5.78 23.44 -12.34
N THR A 301 6.17 23.71 -11.10
CA THR A 301 7.55 23.53 -10.61
C THR A 301 7.69 22.31 -9.72
N SER A 302 6.58 21.74 -9.26
CA SER A 302 6.52 20.55 -8.43
C SER A 302 5.29 19.70 -8.72
N LEU A 303 5.26 18.47 -8.18
CA LEU A 303 4.06 17.64 -8.16
C LEU A 303 2.88 18.31 -7.46
N PHE A 304 3.14 19.11 -6.41
CA PHE A 304 2.09 19.80 -5.66
C PHE A 304 1.50 20.99 -6.44
N ASP A 305 2.32 21.66 -7.26
CA ASP A 305 1.83 22.68 -8.19
C ASP A 305 0.91 22.05 -9.25
N LEU A 306 1.29 20.87 -9.78
CA LEU A 306 0.44 20.12 -10.71
C LEU A 306 -0.90 19.77 -10.08
N TYR A 307 -0.91 19.24 -8.84
CA TYR A 307 -2.15 18.96 -8.13
C TYR A 307 -3.01 20.21 -7.99
N SER A 308 -2.42 21.33 -7.58
CA SER A 308 -3.11 22.62 -7.45
C SER A 308 -3.72 23.09 -8.78
N ILE A 309 -2.99 22.94 -9.90
CA ILE A 309 -3.47 23.29 -11.24
C ILE A 309 -4.64 22.39 -11.65
N PHE A 310 -4.53 21.07 -11.48
CA PHE A 310 -5.57 20.11 -11.86
C PHE A 310 -6.84 20.37 -11.05
N PHE A 311 -6.65 20.59 -9.76
CA PHE A 311 -7.73 20.86 -8.82
C PHE A 311 -8.43 22.18 -9.15
N LYS A 312 -7.69 23.25 -9.43
CA LYS A 312 -8.27 24.54 -9.84
C LYS A 312 -8.97 24.45 -11.20
N ARG A 313 -8.47 23.65 -12.14
CA ARG A 313 -9.14 23.44 -13.43
C ARG A 313 -10.46 22.70 -13.25
N GLN A 314 -10.42 21.59 -12.51
CA GLN A 314 -11.57 20.71 -12.34
C GLN A 314 -12.64 21.36 -11.47
N PHE A 315 -12.25 22.10 -10.43
CA PHE A 315 -13.16 22.58 -9.38
C PHE A 315 -13.20 24.10 -9.24
N GLY A 316 -12.47 24.85 -10.07
CA GLY A 316 -12.43 26.33 -10.00
C GLY A 316 -13.73 27.00 -10.44
N LYS A 317 -14.50 26.36 -11.33
CA LYS A 317 -15.88 26.75 -11.66
C LYS A 317 -16.82 25.72 -11.03
N GLY A 318 -17.57 26.09 -10.00
CA GLY A 318 -18.45 25.19 -9.23
C GLY A 318 -17.98 24.91 -7.80
N GLY A 319 -16.70 25.15 -7.52
CA GLY A 319 -16.12 25.00 -6.18
C GLY A 319 -15.82 23.55 -5.81
N PHE A 320 -14.96 23.36 -4.81
CA PHE A 320 -14.62 22.04 -4.27
C PHE A 320 -15.72 21.45 -3.36
N GLY A 321 -16.74 22.24 -3.03
CA GLY A 321 -17.78 21.88 -2.06
C GLY A 321 -18.38 20.49 -2.28
N PRO A 322 -18.92 20.18 -3.48
CA PRO A 322 -19.53 18.87 -3.74
C PRO A 322 -18.55 17.71 -3.59
N LEU A 323 -17.33 17.82 -4.11
CA LEU A 323 -16.34 16.73 -4.12
C LEU A 323 -15.57 16.57 -2.80
N ARG A 324 -15.64 17.58 -1.92
CA ARG A 324 -15.04 17.49 -0.59
C ARG A 324 -15.52 16.25 0.15
N SER A 325 -16.82 15.96 0.07
CA SER A 325 -17.45 14.78 0.69
C SER A 325 -16.80 13.47 0.25
N LEU A 326 -16.56 13.30 -1.05
CA LEU A 326 -15.91 12.12 -1.61
C LEU A 326 -14.50 11.94 -1.06
N PHE A 327 -13.68 13.00 -1.08
CA PHE A 327 -12.32 12.88 -0.58
C PHE A 327 -12.24 12.77 0.95
N GLU A 328 -13.16 13.38 1.69
CA GLU A 328 -13.33 13.16 3.13
C GLU A 328 -13.53 11.66 3.41
N VAL A 329 -14.48 11.01 2.73
CA VAL A 329 -14.71 9.56 2.85
C VAL A 329 -13.45 8.78 2.47
N LEU A 330 -12.90 8.99 1.28
CA LEU A 330 -11.75 8.23 0.77
C LEU A 330 -10.45 8.41 1.57
N LEU A 331 -10.28 9.52 2.29
CA LEU A 331 -9.11 9.77 3.15
C LEU A 331 -9.29 9.18 4.55
N SER A 332 -10.52 9.06 5.04
CA SER A 332 -10.78 8.50 6.38
C SER A 332 -10.74 6.97 6.42
N VAL A 333 -10.92 6.31 5.28
CA VAL A 333 -10.99 4.85 5.23
C VAL A 333 -9.61 4.24 5.34
N CYS A 334 -9.54 3.15 6.10
CA CYS A 334 -8.29 2.45 6.31
C CYS A 334 -8.12 1.23 5.37
N SER A 335 -9.12 0.93 4.55
CA SER A 335 -9.12 -0.02 3.44
C SER A 335 -10.00 0.50 2.30
N PRO A 336 -9.74 0.16 1.01
CA PRO A 336 -10.56 0.67 -0.08
C PRO A 336 -11.99 0.18 0.05
N LEU A 337 -12.94 1.10 -0.12
CA LEU A 337 -14.36 0.79 -0.06
C LEU A 337 -14.88 0.32 -1.42
N GLN A 338 -15.93 -0.48 -1.40
CA GLN A 338 -16.71 -0.77 -2.60
C GLN A 338 -17.32 0.54 -3.13
N LEU A 339 -17.39 0.70 -4.45
CA LEU A 339 -17.96 1.90 -5.05
C LEU A 339 -19.38 2.15 -4.53
N ASN A 340 -20.19 1.10 -4.44
CA ASN A 340 -21.55 1.18 -3.91
C ASN A 340 -21.60 1.68 -2.45
N ASP A 341 -20.66 1.25 -1.60
CA ASP A 341 -20.57 1.70 -0.21
C ASP A 341 -20.23 3.20 -0.17
N VAL A 342 -19.28 3.66 -1.02
CA VAL A 342 -18.95 5.09 -1.13
C VAL A 342 -20.17 5.89 -1.58
N GLU A 343 -20.88 5.42 -2.60
CA GLU A 343 -22.07 6.12 -3.07
C GLU A 343 -23.18 6.20 -2.02
N GLU A 344 -23.37 5.14 -1.24
CA GLU A 344 -24.34 5.11 -0.14
C GLU A 344 -23.96 6.12 0.95
N ILE A 345 -22.70 6.18 1.36
CA ILE A 345 -22.21 7.17 2.34
C ILE A 345 -22.44 8.59 1.82
N LEU A 346 -22.14 8.85 0.55
CA LEU A 346 -22.32 10.17 -0.04
C LEU A 346 -23.80 10.61 -0.05
N ARG A 347 -24.73 9.69 -0.36
CA ARG A 347 -26.16 9.99 -0.34
C ARG A 347 -26.70 10.18 1.08
N SER A 348 -26.32 9.32 2.01
CA SER A 348 -26.88 9.28 3.37
C SER A 348 -26.27 10.31 4.32
N GLU A 349 -24.96 10.51 4.28
CA GLU A 349 -24.22 11.33 5.26
C GLU A 349 -23.90 12.74 4.75
N TYR A 350 -23.87 12.92 3.43
CA TYR A 350 -23.51 14.18 2.79
C TYR A 350 -24.65 14.77 1.95
N GLU A 351 -25.79 14.07 1.87
CA GLU A 351 -26.94 14.46 1.04
C GLU A 351 -26.53 14.78 -0.41
N ALA A 352 -25.52 14.04 -0.91
CA ALA A 352 -24.96 14.31 -2.22
C ALA A 352 -25.96 13.92 -3.32
N GLU A 353 -26.36 14.92 -4.10
CA GLU A 353 -27.10 14.73 -5.35
C GLU A 353 -26.13 14.31 -6.47
N ASP A 354 -26.64 13.57 -7.46
CA ASP A 354 -25.90 13.18 -8.67
C ASP A 354 -24.51 12.54 -8.43
N VAL A 355 -24.43 11.60 -7.48
CA VAL A 355 -23.17 10.94 -7.08
C VAL A 355 -22.38 10.35 -8.26
N SER A 356 -23.06 9.81 -9.28
CA SER A 356 -22.39 9.33 -10.50
C SER A 356 -21.60 10.45 -11.19
N GLN A 357 -22.18 11.64 -11.32
CA GLN A 357 -21.52 12.79 -11.92
C GLN A 357 -20.34 13.26 -11.05
N LEU A 358 -20.49 13.19 -9.73
CA LEU A 358 -19.42 13.51 -8.78
C LEU A 358 -18.22 12.58 -8.96
N ILE A 359 -18.47 11.27 -9.05
CA ILE A 359 -17.43 10.26 -9.31
C ILE A 359 -16.78 10.50 -10.67
N ASP A 360 -17.56 10.77 -11.72
CA ASP A 360 -17.04 11.05 -13.06
C ASP A 360 -16.14 12.29 -13.08
N GLN A 361 -16.53 13.35 -12.36
CA GLN A 361 -15.72 14.55 -12.20
C GLN A 361 -14.42 14.30 -11.42
N ALA A 362 -14.42 13.36 -10.48
CA ALA A 362 -13.23 12.98 -9.71
C ALA A 362 -12.37 11.90 -10.38
N SER A 363 -12.84 11.28 -11.46
CA SER A 363 -12.26 10.06 -12.04
C SER A 363 -10.74 10.11 -12.29
N CYS A 364 -10.20 11.28 -12.65
CA CYS A 364 -8.76 11.47 -12.86
C CYS A 364 -7.91 11.40 -11.57
N PHE A 365 -8.53 11.56 -10.40
CA PHE A 365 -7.93 11.41 -9.08
C PHE A 365 -8.26 10.07 -8.42
N LEU A 366 -9.06 9.25 -9.08
CA LEU A 366 -9.54 7.98 -8.54
C LEU A 366 -8.93 6.80 -9.29
N ARG A 367 -8.97 5.65 -8.63
CA ARG A 367 -8.65 4.37 -9.22
C ARG A 367 -9.69 3.34 -8.81
N PHE A 368 -10.28 2.72 -9.82
CA PHE A 368 -11.24 1.63 -9.67
C PHE A 368 -10.52 0.28 -9.73
N GLY A 369 -10.66 -0.51 -8.67
CA GLY A 369 -10.21 -1.90 -8.60
C GLY A 369 -11.10 -2.80 -9.45
N ARG A 370 -10.56 -3.96 -9.86
CA ARG A 370 -11.37 -4.99 -10.57
C ARG A 370 -12.41 -5.64 -9.66
N ASP A 371 -12.20 -5.56 -8.36
CA ASP A 371 -13.06 -6.01 -7.27
C ASP A 371 -14.16 -4.98 -6.92
N GLY A 372 -14.33 -3.93 -7.73
CA GLY A 372 -15.34 -2.89 -7.52
C GLY A 372 -14.94 -1.83 -6.49
N THR A 373 -13.73 -1.91 -5.93
CA THR A 373 -13.26 -0.93 -4.93
C THR A 373 -12.82 0.39 -5.57
N VAL A 374 -12.89 1.48 -4.82
CA VAL A 374 -12.42 2.81 -5.24
C VAL A 374 -11.42 3.38 -4.22
N ARG A 375 -10.36 4.01 -4.73
CA ARG A 375 -9.32 4.66 -3.92
C ARG A 375 -8.74 5.87 -4.65
N ILE A 376 -8.00 6.71 -3.91
CA ILE A 376 -7.17 7.77 -4.50
C ILE A 376 -6.05 7.15 -5.35
N TYR A 377 -5.78 7.72 -6.52
CA TYR A 377 -4.85 7.15 -7.51
C TYR A 377 -3.37 7.14 -7.08
N HIS A 378 -2.96 8.07 -6.21
CA HIS A 378 -1.57 8.18 -5.75
C HIS A 378 -1.44 8.78 -4.34
N GLN A 379 -0.55 8.22 -3.52
CA GLN A 379 -0.37 8.64 -2.12
C GLN A 379 0.06 10.11 -1.98
N SER A 380 0.98 10.61 -2.83
CA SER A 380 1.38 12.03 -2.74
C SER A 380 0.25 13.01 -3.06
N PHE A 381 -0.81 12.59 -3.76
CA PHE A 381 -2.01 13.41 -3.92
C PHE A 381 -2.84 13.44 -2.64
N ALA A 382 -2.98 12.30 -1.96
CA ALA A 382 -3.61 12.24 -0.64
C ALA A 382 -2.85 13.10 0.38
N GLU A 383 -1.52 12.98 0.43
CA GLU A 383 -0.64 13.81 1.27
C GLU A 383 -0.80 15.30 0.95
N TRP A 384 -0.84 15.67 -0.33
CA TRP A 384 -1.09 17.05 -0.73
C TRP A 384 -2.47 17.54 -0.27
N LEU A 385 -3.51 16.73 -0.44
CA LEU A 385 -4.90 17.09 -0.15
C LEU A 385 -5.15 17.29 1.35
N VAL A 386 -4.59 16.43 2.20
CA VAL A 386 -4.67 16.55 3.67
C VAL A 386 -4.00 17.83 4.17
N ASN A 387 -2.92 18.26 3.52
CA ASN A 387 -2.20 19.48 3.88
C ASN A 387 -2.85 20.78 3.35
N GLN A 388 -4.01 20.71 2.68
CA GLN A 388 -4.69 21.90 2.16
C GLN A 388 -5.48 22.65 3.24
N THR A 389 -5.52 23.97 3.11
CA THR A 389 -6.25 24.88 4.00
C THR A 389 -7.30 25.70 3.24
N GLY A 390 -8.18 26.38 3.98
CA GLY A 390 -9.20 27.25 3.39
C GLY A 390 -10.26 26.50 2.59
N LEU A 391 -10.49 26.89 1.34
CA LEU A 391 -11.58 26.34 0.50
C LEU A 391 -11.39 24.87 0.11
N ILE A 392 -10.16 24.36 0.16
CA ILE A 392 -9.79 22.99 -0.23
C ILE A 392 -9.65 22.07 1.00
N HIS A 393 -9.78 22.62 2.21
CA HIS A 393 -9.61 21.88 3.45
C HIS A 393 -10.57 20.68 3.56
N ILE A 394 -10.02 19.54 3.98
CA ILE A 394 -10.71 18.29 4.29
C ILE A 394 -11.05 18.26 5.78
N ASN A 395 -12.33 18.06 6.12
CA ASN A 395 -12.74 17.94 7.51
C ASN A 395 -12.66 16.47 7.96
N GLU A 396 -11.52 16.08 8.52
CA GLU A 396 -11.28 14.71 9.01
C GLU A 396 -12.31 14.29 10.07
N THR A 397 -12.68 15.17 11.01
CA THR A 397 -13.68 14.87 12.04
C THR A 397 -15.05 14.55 11.43
N ARG A 398 -15.47 15.30 10.41
CA ARG A 398 -16.70 15.01 9.67
C ARG A 398 -16.61 13.68 8.94
N ALA A 399 -15.49 13.42 8.29
CA ALA A 399 -15.24 12.17 7.58
C ALA A 399 -15.38 10.95 8.51
N HIS A 400 -14.69 10.98 9.66
CA HIS A 400 -14.78 9.92 10.65
C HIS A 400 -16.19 9.76 11.23
N ARG A 401 -16.92 10.86 11.45
CA ARG A 401 -18.33 10.79 11.87
C ARG A 401 -19.21 10.07 10.85
N SER A 402 -19.11 10.43 9.57
CA SER A 402 -19.89 9.79 8.50
C SER A 402 -19.58 8.30 8.39
N MET A 403 -18.30 7.94 8.51
CA MET A 403 -17.90 6.52 8.55
C MET A 403 -18.45 5.78 9.76
N ALA A 404 -18.45 6.38 10.95
CA ALA A 404 -19.02 5.79 12.16
C ALA A 404 -20.53 5.51 11.99
N ASN A 405 -21.28 6.48 11.45
CA ASN A 405 -22.71 6.33 11.15
C ASN A 405 -22.98 5.17 10.19
N PHE A 406 -22.26 5.15 9.06
CA PHE A 406 -22.40 4.12 8.04
C PHE A 406 -22.08 2.72 8.57
N LEU A 407 -20.96 2.55 9.28
CA LEU A 407 -20.57 1.26 9.84
C LEU A 407 -21.60 0.78 10.87
N LEU A 408 -22.08 1.67 11.74
CA LEU A 408 -23.10 1.33 12.73
C LEU A 408 -24.43 0.93 12.07
N HIS A 409 -24.85 1.64 11.01
CA HIS A 409 -26.04 1.30 10.24
C HIS A 409 -25.93 -0.11 9.64
N ARG A 410 -24.83 -0.40 8.93
CA ARG A 410 -24.60 -1.72 8.34
C ARG A 410 -24.55 -2.85 9.35
N ILE A 411 -23.96 -2.60 10.53
CA ILE A 411 -23.91 -3.59 11.59
C ILE A 411 -25.33 -3.89 12.11
N ARG A 412 -26.20 -2.87 12.26
CA ARG A 412 -27.58 -3.05 12.73
C ARG A 412 -28.49 -3.76 11.74
N GLU A 413 -28.27 -3.58 10.44
CA GLU A 413 -29.06 -4.26 9.41
C GLU A 413 -28.67 -5.73 9.20
N ARG A 414 -27.47 -6.13 9.67
CA ARG A 414 -27.01 -7.52 9.57
C ARG A 414 -27.53 -8.33 10.77
N ASP A 415 -28.31 -9.36 10.49
CA ASP A 415 -28.73 -10.42 11.44
C ASP A 415 -27.58 -11.40 11.76
N MET A 416 -26.36 -10.88 11.97
CA MET A 416 -25.14 -11.65 12.17
C MET A 416 -24.36 -11.11 13.38
N ASN A 417 -23.60 -11.98 14.03
CA ASN A 417 -22.70 -11.57 15.12
C ASN A 417 -21.61 -10.64 14.58
N VAL A 418 -21.44 -9.51 15.25
CA VAL A 418 -20.40 -8.52 14.97
C VAL A 418 -19.03 -9.11 15.29
N THR A 419 -18.02 -8.80 14.48
CA THR A 419 -16.62 -9.21 14.72
C THR A 419 -15.86 -8.16 15.51
N PHE A 420 -14.79 -8.55 16.22
CA PHE A 420 -13.91 -7.57 16.88
C PHE A 420 -13.29 -6.58 15.91
N GLY A 421 -12.98 -7.00 14.67
CA GLY A 421 -12.47 -6.11 13.63
C GLY A 421 -13.45 -4.97 13.31
N GLU A 422 -14.72 -5.30 13.11
CA GLU A 422 -15.78 -4.31 12.85
C GLU A 422 -15.98 -3.38 14.05
N VAL A 423 -15.96 -3.89 15.27
CA VAL A 423 -16.05 -3.07 16.49
C VAL A 423 -14.87 -2.11 16.61
N ILE A 424 -13.64 -2.60 16.43
CA ILE A 424 -12.43 -1.79 16.54
C ILE A 424 -12.44 -0.67 15.48
N GLU A 425 -12.83 -0.98 14.24
CA GLU A 425 -12.94 0.01 13.17
C GLU A 425 -14.03 1.06 13.47
N LEU A 426 -15.21 0.61 13.90
CA LEU A 426 -16.29 1.51 14.30
C LEU A 426 -15.84 2.48 15.40
N PHE A 427 -15.22 1.98 16.47
CA PHE A 427 -14.79 2.83 17.60
C PHE A 427 -13.64 3.76 17.24
N MET A 428 -12.75 3.36 16.33
CA MET A 428 -11.73 4.27 15.79
C MET A 428 -12.37 5.48 15.11
N HIS A 429 -13.43 5.26 14.32
CA HIS A 429 -14.19 6.35 13.69
C HIS A 429 -15.05 7.14 14.69
N ILE A 430 -15.67 6.51 15.70
CA ILE A 430 -16.46 7.21 16.73
C ILE A 430 -15.58 8.20 17.52
N LEU A 431 -14.40 7.74 17.94
CA LEU A 431 -13.48 8.56 18.72
C LEU A 431 -12.89 9.69 17.87
N ALA A 432 -12.38 9.38 16.67
CA ALA A 432 -11.83 10.39 15.76
C ALA A 432 -12.89 11.40 15.25
N GLY A 433 -14.15 10.96 15.15
CA GLY A 433 -15.29 11.81 14.77
C GLY A 433 -15.89 12.62 15.93
N ASN A 434 -15.38 12.45 17.16
CA ASN A 434 -15.93 13.03 18.40
C ASN A 434 -17.43 12.77 18.57
N THR A 435 -17.89 11.56 18.26
CA THR A 435 -19.33 11.19 18.25
C THR A 435 -19.71 10.20 19.34
N LEU A 436 -18.88 10.08 20.39
CA LEU A 436 -19.14 9.19 21.51
C LEU A 436 -20.46 9.50 22.24
N ALA A 437 -20.89 10.76 22.31
CA ALA A 437 -22.18 11.10 22.92
C ALA A 437 -23.40 10.58 22.11
N ILE A 438 -23.23 10.40 20.81
CA ILE A 438 -24.28 9.97 19.87
C ILE A 438 -24.28 8.45 19.75
N HIS A 439 -23.10 7.83 19.70
CA HIS A 439 -22.94 6.39 19.52
C HIS A 439 -22.53 5.65 20.80
N GLY A 440 -22.44 6.31 21.95
CA GLY A 440 -22.03 5.69 23.21
C GLY A 440 -22.93 4.52 23.59
N ASN A 441 -24.23 4.62 23.32
CA ASN A 441 -25.17 3.52 23.56
C ASN A 441 -24.94 2.33 22.60
N ALA A 442 -24.16 2.47 21.53
CA ALA A 442 -23.76 1.35 20.68
C ALA A 442 -22.83 0.37 21.42
N ILE A 443 -22.16 0.79 22.50
CA ILE A 443 -21.44 -0.11 23.40
C ILE A 443 -22.39 -1.16 23.99
N ASP A 444 -23.56 -0.71 24.45
CA ASP A 444 -24.57 -1.56 25.08
C ASP A 444 -25.22 -2.51 24.06
N LEU A 445 -25.26 -2.10 22.78
CA LEU A 445 -25.84 -2.91 21.70
C LEU A 445 -25.05 -4.19 21.41
N PHE A 446 -23.74 -4.22 21.67
CA PHE A 446 -22.88 -5.33 21.24
C PHE A 446 -22.37 -6.22 22.38
N ASN A 447 -22.71 -5.91 23.63
CA ASN A 447 -22.26 -6.64 24.82
C ASN A 447 -20.76 -7.00 24.78
N ILE A 448 -19.93 -6.03 24.36
CA ILE A 448 -18.53 -6.23 23.95
C ILE A 448 -17.69 -6.82 25.08
N SER A 449 -18.02 -6.47 26.33
CA SER A 449 -17.34 -6.95 27.52
C SER A 449 -17.46 -8.47 27.73
N GLU A 450 -18.56 -9.07 27.27
CA GLU A 450 -18.83 -10.50 27.37
C GLU A 450 -18.44 -11.26 26.10
N MET A 451 -18.28 -10.57 24.97
CA MET A 451 -17.89 -11.17 23.70
C MET A 451 -16.52 -11.87 23.80
N ARG A 452 -16.45 -13.12 23.34
CA ARG A 452 -15.22 -13.91 23.26
C ARG A 452 -15.11 -14.56 21.89
N GLU A 453 -13.90 -14.60 21.35
CA GLU A 453 -13.63 -15.33 20.12
C GLU A 453 -13.72 -16.85 20.36
N SER A 454 -14.53 -17.54 19.56
CA SER A 454 -14.94 -18.93 19.81
C SER A 454 -13.79 -19.95 19.88
N ARG A 455 -12.67 -19.68 19.21
CA ARG A 455 -11.51 -20.59 19.15
C ARG A 455 -10.42 -20.26 20.17
N THR A 456 -10.11 -18.98 20.29
CA THR A 456 -8.97 -18.50 21.09
C THR A 456 -9.39 -18.09 22.50
N ASN A 457 -10.69 -17.94 22.74
CA ASN A 457 -11.25 -17.34 23.94
C ASN A 457 -10.72 -15.92 24.22
N GLN A 458 -10.22 -15.23 23.20
CA GLN A 458 -9.71 -13.86 23.31
C GLN A 458 -10.87 -12.85 23.40
N SER A 459 -10.65 -11.76 24.13
CA SER A 459 -11.49 -10.55 24.10
C SER A 459 -10.96 -9.51 23.13
N ILE A 460 -11.75 -8.45 22.93
CA ILE A 460 -11.31 -7.26 22.20
C ILE A 460 -10.01 -6.65 22.76
N LEU A 461 -9.76 -6.74 24.08
CA LEU A 461 -8.52 -6.22 24.70
C LEU A 461 -7.29 -7.00 24.22
N HIS A 462 -7.40 -8.32 24.04
CA HIS A 462 -6.31 -9.11 23.46
C HIS A 462 -6.03 -8.70 22.02
N HIS A 463 -7.09 -8.47 21.24
CA HIS A 463 -6.97 -8.01 19.87
C HIS A 463 -6.39 -6.60 19.78
N LEU A 464 -6.78 -5.68 20.67
CA LEU A 464 -6.29 -4.29 20.72
C LEU A 464 -4.88 -4.16 21.29
N ALA A 465 -4.45 -5.05 22.19
CA ALA A 465 -3.11 -5.03 22.79
C ALA A 465 -1.99 -5.16 21.76
N ILE A 466 -2.25 -5.82 20.64
CA ILE A 466 -1.32 -5.96 19.51
C ILE A 466 -1.56 -4.92 18.40
N LYS A 467 -2.57 -4.04 18.54
CA LYS A 467 -2.90 -3.07 17.48
C LYS A 467 -1.96 -1.87 17.46
N PRO A 468 -1.85 -1.21 16.30
CA PRO A 468 -1.11 0.03 16.12
C PRO A 468 -1.50 1.19 17.06
N LYS A 469 -0.59 2.16 17.26
CA LYS A 469 -0.79 3.31 18.18
C LYS A 469 -2.01 4.15 17.77
N GLN A 470 -2.36 4.17 16.49
CA GLN A 470 -3.60 4.82 16.03
C GLN A 470 -4.88 4.23 16.67
N PHE A 471 -4.83 2.99 17.16
CA PHE A 471 -5.91 2.35 17.91
C PHE A 471 -5.75 2.50 19.43
N GLN A 472 -4.71 3.18 19.91
CA GLN A 472 -4.51 3.44 21.33
C GLN A 472 -5.72 4.16 21.97
N PRO A 473 -6.33 5.18 21.33
CA PRO A 473 -7.55 5.78 21.88
C PRO A 473 -8.69 4.77 22.05
N VAL A 474 -8.79 3.79 21.13
CA VAL A 474 -9.78 2.71 21.20
C VAL A 474 -9.45 1.74 22.33
N LEU A 475 -8.18 1.38 22.51
CA LEU A 475 -7.72 0.55 23.62
C LEU A 475 -8.00 1.21 24.97
N GLU A 476 -7.57 2.45 25.16
CA GLU A 476 -7.80 3.24 26.38
C GLU A 476 -9.30 3.33 26.70
N PHE A 477 -10.11 3.60 25.68
CA PHE A 477 -11.56 3.62 25.81
C PHE A 477 -12.12 2.28 26.31
N PHE A 478 -11.69 1.16 25.74
CA PHE A 478 -12.18 -0.16 26.18
C PHE A 478 -11.61 -0.58 27.53
N LEU A 479 -10.38 -0.20 27.88
CA LEU A 479 -9.81 -0.50 29.21
C LEU A 479 -10.71 0.04 30.34
N GLN A 480 -11.24 1.26 30.19
CA GLN A 480 -12.16 1.88 31.14
C GLN A 480 -13.54 1.18 31.23
N LYS A 481 -13.90 0.33 30.26
CA LYS A 481 -15.19 -0.38 30.22
C LYS A 481 -15.13 -1.79 30.78
N PHE A 482 -13.94 -2.35 30.96
CA PHE A 482 -13.76 -3.72 31.46
C PHE A 482 -13.48 -3.70 32.97
N ARG A 483 -14.25 -4.46 33.74
CA ARG A 483 -13.99 -4.67 35.18
C ARG A 483 -12.72 -5.49 35.44
N ILE A 484 -12.38 -6.37 34.51
CA ILE A 484 -11.22 -7.27 34.60
C ILE A 484 -10.45 -7.16 33.28
N VAL A 485 -9.24 -6.60 33.35
CA VAL A 485 -8.35 -6.40 32.20
C VAL A 485 -7.43 -7.61 32.00
N ASP A 486 -6.98 -8.24 33.09
CA ASP A 486 -6.10 -9.43 33.09
C ASP A 486 -6.85 -10.75 32.87
N MET A 487 -7.80 -10.73 31.95
CA MET A 487 -8.52 -11.94 31.58
C MET A 487 -7.64 -12.85 30.71
N LEU A 488 -7.72 -14.16 30.95
CA LEU A 488 -6.91 -15.16 30.25
C LEU A 488 -7.61 -15.67 28.99
N ASP A 489 -6.85 -15.79 27.91
CA ASP A 489 -7.25 -16.53 26.71
C ASP A 489 -7.11 -18.05 26.89
N ALA A 490 -7.43 -18.83 25.85
CA ALA A 490 -7.32 -20.29 25.87
C ALA A 490 -5.87 -20.79 26.10
N ASN A 491 -4.86 -19.95 25.83
CA ASN A 491 -3.45 -20.23 26.05
C ASN A 491 -2.93 -19.73 27.40
N LYS A 492 -3.81 -19.24 28.28
CA LYS A 492 -3.46 -18.64 29.58
C LYS A 492 -2.58 -17.39 29.44
N LYS A 493 -2.77 -16.61 28.37
CA LYS A 493 -2.10 -15.32 28.15
C LYS A 493 -3.08 -14.18 28.42
N THR A 494 -2.58 -13.07 28.98
CA THR A 494 -3.34 -11.83 29.21
C THR A 494 -3.13 -10.84 28.06
N PRO A 495 -3.96 -9.79 27.92
CA PRO A 495 -3.67 -8.70 26.98
C PRO A 495 -2.29 -8.07 27.21
N ALA A 496 -1.89 -7.88 28.48
CA ALA A 496 -0.57 -7.34 28.83
C ALA A 496 0.60 -8.22 28.36
N PHE A 497 0.43 -9.55 28.39
CA PHE A 497 1.41 -10.48 27.82
C PHE A 497 1.63 -10.19 26.32
N TYR A 498 0.54 -10.02 25.58
CA TYR A 498 0.59 -9.71 24.14
C TYR A 498 1.16 -8.30 23.86
N ALA A 499 0.80 -7.30 24.66
CA ALA A 499 1.40 -5.97 24.52
C ALA A 499 2.91 -6.00 24.77
N THR A 500 3.37 -6.76 25.77
CA THR A 500 4.79 -6.88 26.11
C THR A 500 5.57 -7.62 25.01
N SER A 501 5.00 -8.67 24.41
CA SER A 501 5.66 -9.38 23.30
C SER A 501 5.85 -8.51 22.05
N GLU A 502 5.00 -7.49 21.87
CA GLU A 502 5.07 -6.53 20.77
C GLU A 502 5.89 -5.27 21.10
N GLY A 503 6.52 -5.19 22.28
CA GLY A 503 7.27 -4.01 22.72
C GLY A 503 6.38 -2.80 23.05
N LEU A 504 5.11 -3.04 23.41
CA LEU A 504 4.08 -2.03 23.72
C LEU A 504 3.73 -1.99 25.22
N ALA A 505 4.63 -2.46 26.10
CA ALA A 505 4.37 -2.66 27.52
C ALA A 505 3.85 -1.40 28.26
N GLU A 506 4.38 -0.22 27.93
CA GLU A 506 3.99 1.06 28.55
C GLU A 506 2.49 1.40 28.35
N ILE A 507 1.85 0.84 27.32
CA ILE A 507 0.46 1.17 26.93
C ILE A 507 -0.56 0.53 27.89
N CYS A 508 -0.25 -0.63 28.46
CA CYS A 508 -1.13 -1.28 29.43
C CYS A 508 -0.88 -0.80 30.87
N GLU A 509 0.34 -0.38 31.19
CA GLU A 509 0.68 0.09 32.55
C GLU A 509 0.15 1.51 32.84
N ALA A 510 0.13 2.41 31.86
CA ALA A 510 -0.31 3.81 32.05
C ALA A 510 -1.81 3.96 32.38
N SER A 511 -2.64 2.97 32.04
CA SER A 511 -4.10 3.02 32.33
C SER A 511 -4.48 2.39 33.68
N LEU A 512 -3.54 1.72 34.35
CA LEU A 512 -3.78 1.06 35.65
C LEU A 512 -3.51 1.99 36.84
N THR A 513 -2.91 3.16 36.62
CA THR A 513 -2.46 4.05 37.71
C THR A 513 -3.46 5.15 38.10
N GLU A 514 -4.59 5.33 37.41
CA GLU A 514 -5.56 6.41 37.73
C GLU A 514 -6.88 5.97 38.40
N GLU A 515 -7.17 4.68 38.58
CA GLU A 515 -8.44 4.21 39.21
C GLU A 515 -8.27 3.21 40.37
N GLN A 516 -7.14 3.24 41.10
CA GLN A 516 -6.99 2.50 42.37
C GLN A 516 -6.44 3.34 43.54
N THR A 517 -6.91 4.59 43.63
CA THR A 517 -6.92 5.39 44.87
C THR A 517 -8.24 6.10 44.97
#